data_AF-A0A1J5C024-F1
#
_entry.id   AF-A0A1J5C024-F1
#
_cell.length_a   1.000
_cell.length_b   1.000
_cell.length_c   1.000
_cell.angle_alpha   90.00
_cell.angle_beta   90.00
_cell.angle_gamma   90.00
#
_symmetry.space_group_name_H-M   'P 1'
#
loop_
_entity.id
_entity.type
_entity.pdbx_description
1 polymer ?
#
loop_
_entity_poly.entity_id
_entity_poly.type
_entity_poly.pdbx_seq_one_letter_code
_entity_poly.pdbx_strand_id
1 'polypeptide(L)'
;MNYIKTSGFPELVNELDDNFIKEYFRQTITDRIVFQDIPQTAGINEPELLKEIYLSICANPGQILRYDSLGSDFKRDRRTIQKYIYYLEYSFLTKILFNYSSNPLTRYKKNRKIYPSYTAFSFAALREEIDMKNFIGKIAENLILQKLNTSFFYRTDRGKEIDFIATKNNKVTPYEVKYRKNIDKSDISTINSFMKEFKTSVGVIVSENTEEVQLTENGQIKFVPLIKFLLEE
;
A
#
# COMPACT_ATOMS: atom_id res chain seq x y z
N MET A 1 0.93 -15.57 -10.93
CA MET A 1 0.06 -14.51 -11.52
C MET A 1 -1.34 -14.54 -10.94
N ASN A 2 -1.98 -15.72 -10.80
CA ASN A 2 -3.36 -15.79 -10.27
C ASN A 2 -3.48 -15.20 -8.84
N TYR A 3 -2.50 -15.48 -7.97
CA TYR A 3 -2.44 -14.94 -6.61
C TYR A 3 -2.64 -13.42 -6.52
N ILE A 4 -2.11 -12.66 -7.49
CA ILE A 4 -2.26 -11.21 -7.53
C ILE A 4 -3.73 -10.80 -7.70
N LYS A 5 -4.45 -11.52 -8.57
CA LYS A 5 -5.84 -11.23 -8.94
C LYS A 5 -6.81 -11.67 -7.85
N THR A 6 -6.50 -12.77 -7.17
CA THR A 6 -7.37 -13.38 -6.16
C THR A 6 -6.98 -13.03 -4.74
N SER A 7 -5.79 -12.45 -4.52
CA SER A 7 -5.18 -12.23 -3.20
C SER A 7 -5.15 -13.48 -2.31
N GLY A 8 -5.17 -14.67 -2.91
CA GLY A 8 -5.15 -15.94 -2.18
C GLY A 8 -6.48 -16.30 -1.51
N PHE A 9 -7.61 -15.68 -1.89
CA PHE A 9 -8.93 -16.05 -1.37
C PHE A 9 -9.24 -17.52 -1.69
N PRO A 10 -9.55 -18.37 -0.69
CA PRO A 10 -9.75 -19.81 -0.89
C PRO A 10 -10.81 -20.14 -1.95
N GLU A 11 -11.89 -19.39 -1.99
CA GLU A 11 -13.01 -19.55 -2.93
C GLU A 11 -12.60 -19.33 -4.39
N LEU A 12 -11.51 -18.61 -4.62
CA LEU A 12 -11.02 -18.23 -5.95
C LEU A 12 -9.71 -18.93 -6.33
N VAL A 13 -9.22 -19.87 -5.53
CA VAL A 13 -7.87 -20.45 -5.71
C VAL A 13 -7.66 -21.07 -7.09
N ASN A 14 -8.70 -21.71 -7.64
CA ASN A 14 -8.70 -22.38 -8.94
C ASN A 14 -9.44 -21.58 -10.01
N GLU A 15 -9.94 -20.38 -9.69
CA GLU A 15 -10.66 -19.55 -10.64
C GLU A 15 -9.67 -18.86 -11.58
N LEU A 16 -10.00 -18.84 -12.87
CA LEU A 16 -9.18 -18.28 -13.95
C LEU A 16 -9.96 -17.25 -14.78
N ASP A 17 -11.28 -17.18 -14.65
CA ASP A 17 -12.09 -16.14 -15.28
C ASP A 17 -11.93 -14.81 -14.53
N ASP A 18 -11.19 -13.90 -15.17
CA ASP A 18 -10.95 -12.55 -14.68
C ASP A 18 -12.26 -11.79 -14.41
N ASN A 19 -13.30 -11.99 -15.20
CA ASN A 19 -14.58 -11.30 -14.98
C ASN A 19 -15.27 -11.83 -13.73
N PHE A 20 -15.32 -13.15 -13.56
CA PHE A 20 -15.86 -13.77 -12.35
C PHE A 20 -15.10 -13.29 -11.09
N ILE A 21 -13.76 -13.28 -11.12
CA ILE A 21 -12.94 -12.78 -10.00
C ILE A 21 -13.30 -11.32 -9.70
N LYS A 22 -13.36 -10.45 -10.71
CA LYS A 22 -13.69 -9.03 -10.53
C LYS A 22 -15.10 -8.85 -9.96
N GLU A 23 -16.08 -9.59 -10.46
CA GLU A 23 -17.47 -9.54 -9.98
C GLU A 23 -17.58 -10.03 -8.54
N TYR A 24 -16.87 -11.09 -8.18
CA TYR A 24 -16.82 -11.58 -6.80
C TYR A 24 -16.37 -10.48 -5.83
N PHE A 25 -15.24 -9.82 -6.11
CA PHE A 25 -14.74 -8.75 -5.24
C PHE A 25 -15.62 -7.49 -5.25
N ARG A 26 -16.25 -7.17 -6.38
CA ARG A 26 -17.16 -6.02 -6.50
C ARG A 26 -18.47 -6.26 -5.74
N GLN A 27 -19.17 -7.34 -6.05
CA GLN A 27 -20.54 -7.56 -5.57
C GLN A 27 -20.57 -8.21 -4.18
N THR A 28 -19.76 -9.26 -3.98
CA THR A 28 -19.82 -10.07 -2.75
C THR A 28 -19.12 -9.39 -1.58
N ILE A 29 -18.04 -8.65 -1.85
CA ILE A 29 -17.23 -8.00 -0.82
C ILE A 29 -17.47 -6.49 -0.78
N THR A 30 -17.11 -5.78 -1.85
CA THR A 30 -17.12 -4.31 -1.86
C THR A 30 -18.54 -3.77 -1.65
N ASP A 31 -19.50 -4.19 -2.46
CA ASP A 31 -20.85 -3.64 -2.44
C ASP A 31 -21.58 -3.99 -1.15
N ARG A 32 -21.40 -5.21 -0.64
CA ARG A 32 -21.92 -5.60 0.68
C ARG A 32 -21.40 -4.69 1.78
N ILE A 33 -20.10 -4.45 1.83
CA ILE A 33 -19.50 -3.60 2.87
C ILE A 33 -19.92 -2.14 2.71
N VAL A 34 -19.87 -1.61 1.49
CA VAL A 34 -20.09 -0.18 1.21
C VAL A 34 -21.56 0.22 1.27
N PHE A 35 -22.49 -0.64 0.82
CA PHE A 35 -23.92 -0.34 0.78
C PHE A 35 -24.72 -0.92 1.94
N GLN A 36 -24.19 -1.92 2.67
CA GLN A 36 -24.91 -2.54 3.78
C GLN A 36 -24.17 -2.32 5.11
N ASP A 37 -22.97 -2.88 5.26
CA ASP A 37 -22.32 -2.96 6.57
C ASP A 37 -21.93 -1.57 7.12
N ILE A 38 -21.28 -0.74 6.29
CA ILE A 38 -20.87 0.61 6.70
C ILE A 38 -22.09 1.51 6.96
N PRO A 39 -23.09 1.65 6.04
CA PRO A 39 -24.25 2.48 6.30
C PRO A 39 -25.00 2.12 7.58
N GLN A 40 -25.17 0.83 7.87
CA GLN A 40 -25.86 0.34 9.08
C GLN A 40 -25.12 0.66 10.38
N THR A 41 -23.79 0.69 10.35
CA THR A 41 -22.95 0.91 11.55
C THR A 41 -22.54 2.36 11.76
N ALA A 42 -22.39 3.13 10.67
CA ALA A 42 -21.72 4.44 10.66
C ALA A 42 -22.65 5.64 10.40
N GLY A 43 -23.90 5.39 10.02
CA GLY A 43 -24.82 6.43 9.56
C GLY A 43 -24.23 7.20 8.38
N ILE A 44 -23.73 6.48 7.37
CA ILE A 44 -23.31 7.07 6.09
C ILE A 44 -24.53 7.17 5.18
N ASN A 45 -24.86 8.39 4.77
CA ASN A 45 -26.04 8.68 3.96
C ASN A 45 -25.76 8.69 2.45
N GLU A 46 -24.49 8.64 2.04
CA GLU A 46 -24.08 8.67 0.63
C GLU A 46 -23.14 7.49 0.31
N PRO A 47 -23.64 6.24 0.28
CA PRO A 47 -22.79 5.07 0.05
C PRO A 47 -22.19 5.01 -1.35
N GLU A 48 -22.82 5.62 -2.36
CA GLU A 48 -22.24 5.75 -3.70
C GLU A 48 -20.94 6.56 -3.68
N LEU A 49 -20.94 7.69 -2.97
CA LEU A 49 -19.73 8.50 -2.78
C LEU A 49 -18.63 7.72 -2.04
N LEU A 50 -19.01 6.91 -1.04
CA LEU A 50 -18.07 6.03 -0.33
C LEU A 50 -17.42 5.04 -1.30
N LYS A 51 -18.20 4.45 -2.22
CA LYS A 51 -17.70 3.58 -3.28
C LYS A 51 -16.75 4.31 -4.22
N GLU A 52 -17.08 5.52 -4.65
CA GLU A 52 -16.21 6.31 -5.55
C GLU A 52 -14.85 6.63 -4.92
N ILE A 53 -14.85 7.04 -3.64
CA ILE A 53 -13.63 7.28 -2.86
C ILE A 53 -12.81 5.99 -2.77
N TYR A 54 -13.45 4.87 -2.43
CA TYR A 54 -12.80 3.57 -2.36
C TYR A 54 -12.17 3.15 -3.71
N LEU A 55 -12.91 3.26 -4.81
CA LEU A 55 -12.40 2.91 -6.14
C LEU A 55 -11.23 3.79 -6.57
N SER A 56 -11.23 5.08 -6.21
CA SER A 56 -10.09 5.98 -6.44
C SER A 56 -8.84 5.53 -5.68
N ILE A 57 -9.01 5.02 -4.46
CA ILE A 57 -7.93 4.41 -3.67
C ILE A 57 -7.43 3.12 -4.33
N CYS A 58 -8.33 2.26 -4.79
CA CYS A 58 -7.98 1.02 -5.50
C CYS A 58 -7.22 1.26 -6.79
N ALA A 59 -7.53 2.34 -7.50
CA ALA A 59 -6.85 2.75 -8.72
C ALA A 59 -5.43 3.31 -8.47
N ASN A 60 -5.18 3.84 -7.27
CA ASN A 60 -3.90 4.46 -6.88
C ASN A 60 -3.42 3.97 -5.50
N PRO A 61 -2.98 2.69 -5.39
CA PRO A 61 -2.39 2.18 -4.16
C PRO A 61 -1.18 3.01 -3.75
N GLY A 62 -1.06 3.31 -2.45
CA GLY A 62 0.09 4.04 -1.90
C GLY A 62 0.04 5.55 -2.04
N GLN A 63 -1.07 6.10 -2.51
CA GLN A 63 -1.23 7.55 -2.58
C GLN A 63 -1.13 8.21 -1.19
N ILE A 64 -0.58 9.42 -1.18
CA ILE A 64 -0.54 10.26 0.02
C ILE A 64 -1.95 10.80 0.31
N LEU A 65 -2.48 10.52 1.50
CA LEU A 65 -3.76 11.05 1.96
C LEU A 65 -3.69 12.55 2.19
N ARG A 66 -4.27 13.30 1.25
CA ARG A 66 -4.49 14.74 1.32
C ARG A 66 -5.99 15.00 1.38
N TYR A 67 -6.54 15.05 2.59
CA TYR A 67 -7.99 15.18 2.81
C TYR A 67 -8.61 16.40 2.13
N ASP A 68 -7.89 17.53 2.05
CA ASP A 68 -8.39 18.75 1.38
C ASP A 68 -8.45 18.59 -0.15
N SER A 69 -7.48 17.90 -0.74
CA SER A 69 -7.46 17.59 -2.18
C SER A 69 -8.61 16.65 -2.52
N LEU A 70 -8.76 15.55 -1.77
CA LEU A 70 -9.86 14.61 -1.93
C LEU A 70 -11.22 15.30 -1.73
N GLY A 71 -11.33 16.22 -0.76
CA GLY A 71 -12.53 17.01 -0.53
C GLY A 71 -12.91 17.86 -1.75
N SER A 72 -11.92 18.49 -2.38
CA SER A 72 -12.11 19.22 -3.63
C SER A 72 -12.58 18.31 -4.77
N ASP A 73 -11.91 17.17 -4.97
CA ASP A 73 -12.19 16.24 -6.07
C ASP A 73 -13.60 15.64 -5.97
N PHE A 74 -14.01 15.27 -4.76
CA PHE A 74 -15.32 14.65 -4.47
C PHE A 74 -16.40 15.66 -4.04
N LYS A 75 -16.08 16.97 -4.07
CA LYS A 75 -17.00 18.06 -3.69
C LYS A 75 -17.61 17.88 -2.31
N ARG A 76 -16.80 17.51 -1.32
CA ARG A 76 -17.20 17.38 0.09
C ARG A 76 -16.20 18.05 1.02
N ASP A 77 -16.66 18.40 2.20
CA ASP A 77 -15.76 18.95 3.22
C ASP A 77 -14.76 17.90 3.71
N ARG A 78 -13.63 18.39 4.22
CA ARG A 78 -12.53 17.57 4.75
C ARG A 78 -12.99 16.56 5.80
N ARG A 79 -13.95 16.91 6.67
CA ARG A 79 -14.41 16.04 7.78
C ARG A 79 -15.22 14.87 7.24
N THR A 80 -16.04 15.10 6.21
CA THR A 80 -16.77 14.03 5.51
C THR A 80 -15.79 13.03 4.88
N ILE A 81 -14.77 13.51 4.15
CA ILE A 81 -13.74 12.63 3.57
C ILE A 81 -13.00 11.83 4.65
N GLN A 82 -12.60 12.48 5.75
CA GLN A 82 -11.95 11.80 6.87
C GLN A 82 -12.85 10.72 7.48
N LYS A 83 -14.14 11.00 7.66
CA LYS A 83 -15.13 10.02 8.15
C LYS A 83 -15.19 8.82 7.20
N TYR A 84 -15.26 9.05 5.89
CA TYR A 84 -15.42 7.98 4.91
C TYR A 84 -14.17 7.09 4.84
N ILE A 85 -12.99 7.70 4.79
CA ILE A 85 -11.71 6.97 4.83
C ILE A 85 -11.57 6.16 6.12
N TYR A 86 -11.97 6.73 7.26
CA TYR A 86 -11.97 6.00 8.54
C TYR A 86 -12.81 4.72 8.47
N TYR A 87 -14.02 4.78 7.91
CA TYR A 87 -14.87 3.60 7.80
C TYR A 87 -14.39 2.59 6.75
N LEU A 88 -13.74 3.04 5.67
CA LEU A 88 -13.07 2.15 4.72
C LEU A 88 -11.88 1.41 5.36
N GLU A 89 -11.15 2.06 6.26
CA GLU A 89 -10.09 1.40 7.02
C GLU A 89 -10.67 0.45 8.08
N TYR A 90 -11.69 0.90 8.82
CA TYR A 90 -12.36 0.12 9.86
C TYR A 90 -13.02 -1.16 9.32
N SER A 91 -13.47 -1.14 8.07
CA SER A 91 -14.05 -2.29 7.37
C SER A 91 -13.02 -3.18 6.68
N PHE A 92 -11.72 -2.94 6.89
CA PHE A 92 -10.62 -3.67 6.25
C PHE A 92 -10.60 -3.59 4.72
N LEU A 93 -11.32 -2.66 4.09
CA LEU A 93 -11.20 -2.41 2.64
C LEU A 93 -9.89 -1.70 2.29
N THR A 94 -9.40 -0.87 3.20
CA THR A 94 -8.15 -0.12 3.04
C THR A 94 -7.26 -0.24 4.27
N LYS A 95 -5.99 0.09 4.09
CA LYS A 95 -4.96 0.13 5.14
C LYS A 95 -4.24 1.46 5.09
N ILE A 96 -4.18 2.16 6.23
CA ILE A 96 -3.44 3.42 6.35
C ILE A 96 -2.05 3.17 6.93
N LEU A 97 -1.04 3.80 6.34
CA LEU A 97 0.32 3.82 6.85
C LEU A 97 0.64 5.21 7.38
N PHE A 98 1.24 5.25 8.56
CA PHE A 98 1.70 6.46 9.21
C PHE A 98 3.13 6.79 8.80
N ASN A 99 3.46 8.08 8.71
CA ASN A 99 4.83 8.48 8.46
C ASN A 99 5.66 8.22 9.74
N TYR A 100 6.69 7.40 9.59
CA TYR A 100 7.53 6.93 10.68
C TYR A 100 8.29 8.10 11.32
N SER A 101 8.32 8.10 12.64
CA SER A 101 9.09 9.05 13.45
C SER A 101 9.37 8.43 14.81
N SER A 102 10.51 8.71 15.43
CA SER A 102 10.75 8.27 16.80
C SER A 102 9.76 8.88 17.80
N ASN A 103 9.14 10.03 17.46
CA ASN A 103 8.11 10.67 18.28
C ASN A 103 6.69 10.29 17.79
N PRO A 104 5.88 9.59 18.59
CA PRO A 104 4.52 9.21 18.22
C PRO A 104 3.61 10.39 17.84
N LEU A 105 3.71 11.52 18.55
CA LEU A 105 2.88 12.71 18.27
C LEU A 105 3.19 13.30 16.89
N THR A 106 4.45 13.24 16.47
CA THR A 106 4.86 13.68 15.13
C THR A 106 4.25 12.80 14.05
N ARG A 107 4.10 11.48 14.30
CA ARG A 107 3.48 10.55 13.33
C ARG A 107 2.04 10.94 13.01
N TYR A 108 1.26 11.36 14.00
CA TYR A 108 -0.15 11.74 13.83
C TYR A 108 -0.35 13.03 13.04
N LYS A 109 0.61 13.95 13.10
CA LYS A 109 0.55 15.26 12.43
C LYS A 109 0.96 15.19 10.96
N LYS A 110 1.79 14.22 10.58
CA LYS A 110 2.29 14.08 9.21
C LYS A 110 1.27 13.39 8.31
N ASN A 111 1.44 13.60 7.00
CA ASN A 111 0.64 12.93 5.98
C ASN A 111 0.76 11.40 6.12
N ARG A 112 -0.30 10.72 5.70
CA ARG A 112 -0.42 9.25 5.73
C ARG A 112 -0.41 8.72 4.30
N LYS A 113 -0.05 7.46 4.10
CA LYS A 113 -0.31 6.72 2.84
C LYS A 113 -1.56 5.86 3.02
N ILE A 114 -2.27 5.59 1.94
CA ILE A 114 -3.39 4.64 1.94
C ILE A 114 -3.21 3.61 0.84
N TYR A 115 -3.51 2.36 1.17
CA TYR A 115 -3.48 1.24 0.24
C TYR A 115 -4.80 0.46 0.33
N PRO A 116 -5.24 -0.20 -0.75
CA PRO A 116 -6.24 -1.26 -0.65
C PRO A 116 -5.67 -2.42 0.15
N SER A 117 -6.47 -3.01 1.04
CA SER A 117 -5.96 -4.10 1.91
C SER A 117 -5.50 -5.33 1.13
N TYR A 118 -6.10 -5.57 -0.05
CA TYR A 118 -5.81 -6.69 -0.92
C TYR A 118 -5.55 -6.22 -2.36
N THR A 119 -4.67 -6.90 -3.10
CA THR A 119 -4.38 -6.57 -4.52
C THR A 119 -5.57 -6.84 -5.42
N ALA A 120 -6.40 -7.82 -5.04
CA ALA A 120 -7.61 -8.17 -5.74
C ALA A 120 -8.61 -7.00 -5.81
N PHE A 121 -8.62 -6.11 -4.81
CA PHE A 121 -9.44 -4.90 -4.85
C PHE A 121 -8.99 -3.94 -5.95
N SER A 122 -7.69 -3.73 -6.10
CA SER A 122 -7.15 -2.96 -7.22
C SER A 122 -7.46 -3.63 -8.56
N PHE A 123 -7.32 -4.96 -8.64
CA PHE A 123 -7.64 -5.72 -9.85
C PHE A 123 -9.12 -5.60 -10.23
N ALA A 124 -10.00 -5.71 -9.23
CA ALA A 124 -11.44 -5.51 -9.37
C ALA A 124 -11.82 -4.09 -9.76
N ALA A 125 -11.06 -3.06 -9.35
CA ALA A 125 -11.32 -1.67 -9.73
C ALA A 125 -10.90 -1.33 -11.17
N LEU A 126 -10.08 -2.16 -11.83
CA LEU A 126 -9.63 -1.90 -13.20
C LEU A 126 -10.82 -1.92 -14.18
N ARG A 127 -10.87 -0.88 -15.02
CA ARG A 127 -11.73 -0.80 -16.19
C ARG A 127 -10.87 -1.18 -17.41
N GLU A 128 -11.31 -2.19 -18.18
CA GLU A 128 -10.67 -2.76 -19.38
C GLU A 128 -9.36 -3.55 -19.16
N GLU A 129 -8.87 -4.17 -20.25
CA GLU A 129 -7.65 -4.99 -20.35
C GLU A 129 -6.40 -4.13 -20.19
N ILE A 130 -6.11 -3.71 -18.96
CA ILE A 130 -4.81 -3.11 -18.64
C ILE A 130 -3.74 -4.18 -18.83
N ASP A 131 -2.66 -3.81 -19.54
CA ASP A 131 -1.44 -4.60 -19.63
C ASP A 131 -1.00 -5.02 -18.21
N MET A 132 -1.07 -6.32 -17.95
CA MET A 132 -0.71 -6.94 -16.68
C MET A 132 0.67 -6.50 -16.19
N LYS A 133 1.60 -6.19 -17.10
CA LYS A 133 2.93 -5.68 -16.72
C LYS A 133 2.85 -4.32 -16.02
N ASN A 134 2.03 -3.41 -16.55
CA ASN A 134 1.80 -2.10 -15.93
C ASN A 134 1.03 -2.25 -14.62
N PHE A 135 0.11 -3.21 -14.55
CA PHE A 135 -0.61 -3.51 -13.31
C PHE A 135 0.33 -4.02 -12.22
N ILE A 136 1.19 -5.01 -12.52
CA ILE A 136 2.15 -5.58 -11.56
C ILE A 136 3.05 -4.50 -10.96
N GLY A 137 3.59 -3.60 -11.79
CA GLY A 137 4.40 -2.49 -11.29
C GLY A 137 3.66 -1.62 -10.27
N LYS A 138 2.37 -1.37 -10.48
CA LYS A 138 1.52 -0.58 -9.57
C LYS A 138 1.15 -1.29 -8.27
N ILE A 139 1.08 -2.62 -8.27
CA ILE A 139 0.65 -3.40 -7.09
C ILE A 139 1.79 -4.09 -6.35
N ALA A 140 3.02 -4.06 -6.88
CA ALA A 140 4.18 -4.69 -6.26
C ALA A 140 4.36 -4.21 -4.81
N GLU A 141 4.25 -2.90 -4.59
CA GLU A 141 4.22 -2.30 -3.25
C GLU A 141 3.14 -2.91 -2.35
N ASN A 142 1.92 -3.10 -2.88
CA ASN A 142 0.81 -3.62 -2.10
C ASN A 142 1.02 -5.09 -1.69
N LEU A 143 1.66 -5.91 -2.54
CA LEU A 143 2.06 -7.27 -2.18
C LEU A 143 3.10 -7.27 -1.05
N ILE A 144 4.08 -6.38 -1.14
CA ILE A 144 5.11 -6.21 -0.11
C ILE A 144 4.50 -5.74 1.20
N LEU A 145 3.54 -4.81 1.16
CA LEU A 145 2.79 -4.37 2.33
C LEU A 145 2.03 -5.52 2.99
N GLN A 146 1.39 -6.40 2.21
CA GLN A 146 0.69 -7.57 2.75
C GLN A 146 1.64 -8.54 3.44
N LYS A 147 2.80 -8.83 2.83
CA LYS A 147 3.82 -9.72 3.42
C LYS A 147 4.48 -9.11 4.67
N LEU A 148 4.83 -7.83 4.63
CA LEU A 148 5.46 -7.12 5.76
C LEU A 148 4.47 -6.86 6.91
N ASN A 149 3.19 -6.69 6.59
CA ASN A 149 2.12 -6.27 7.48
C ASN A 149 2.50 -5.04 8.35
N THR A 150 3.24 -4.09 7.80
CA THR A 150 3.62 -2.87 8.54
C THR A 150 2.51 -1.82 8.54
N SER A 151 2.61 -0.86 9.46
CA SER A 151 1.78 0.34 9.56
C SER A 151 2.55 1.63 9.25
N PHE A 152 3.78 1.52 8.73
CA PHE A 152 4.65 2.68 8.57
C PHE A 152 5.29 2.76 7.18
N PHE A 153 5.41 3.99 6.69
CA PHE A 153 6.29 4.42 5.60
C PHE A 153 7.18 5.55 6.15
N TYR A 154 8.10 6.10 5.37
CA TYR A 154 8.85 7.29 5.80
C TYR A 154 8.91 8.33 4.70
N ARG A 155 8.66 9.60 5.04
CA ARG A 155 8.82 10.72 4.10
C ARG A 155 9.31 11.98 4.80
N THR A 156 10.32 12.60 4.23
CA THR A 156 10.85 13.90 4.66
C THR A 156 10.07 15.05 4.02
N ASP A 157 10.16 16.24 4.62
CA ASP A 157 9.52 17.46 4.07
C ASP A 157 10.16 17.87 2.73
N ARG A 158 11.42 17.45 2.48
CA ARG A 158 12.14 17.63 1.21
C ARG A 158 11.78 16.59 0.14
N GLY A 159 10.84 15.69 0.42
CA GLY A 159 10.32 14.74 -0.55
C GLY A 159 11.08 13.43 -0.70
N LYS A 160 12.18 13.20 0.05
CA LYS A 160 12.77 11.86 0.16
C LYS A 160 11.78 10.92 0.83
N GLU A 161 11.57 9.74 0.26
CA GLU A 161 10.58 8.76 0.69
C GLU A 161 11.21 7.37 0.77
N ILE A 162 10.71 6.56 1.71
CA ILE A 162 10.93 5.12 1.79
C ILE A 162 9.55 4.46 1.91
N ASP A 163 9.29 3.47 1.05
CA ASP A 163 7.96 2.88 0.90
C ASP A 163 7.42 2.26 2.18
N PHE A 164 8.23 1.47 2.88
CA PHE A 164 7.80 0.77 4.09
C PHE A 164 8.88 0.76 5.17
N ILE A 165 8.46 0.92 6.42
CA ILE A 165 9.32 0.76 7.58
C ILE A 165 8.77 -0.38 8.42
N ALA A 166 9.48 -1.49 8.55
CA ALA A 166 9.08 -2.56 9.47
C ALA A 166 9.68 -2.33 10.86
N THR A 167 8.88 -2.55 11.90
CA THR A 167 9.31 -2.50 13.29
C THR A 167 9.05 -3.85 13.95
N LYS A 168 10.08 -4.69 14.09
CA LYS A 168 9.97 -6.03 14.70
C LYS A 168 11.08 -6.21 15.73
N ASN A 169 10.74 -6.68 16.93
CA ASN A 169 11.70 -6.95 18.01
C ASN A 169 12.65 -5.76 18.29
N ASN A 170 12.10 -4.54 18.37
CA ASN A 170 12.84 -3.28 18.53
C ASN A 170 13.84 -2.94 17.40
N LYS A 171 13.82 -3.68 16.28
CA LYS A 171 14.59 -3.37 15.07
C LYS A 171 13.71 -2.63 14.08
N VAL A 172 14.27 -1.58 13.49
CA VAL A 172 13.63 -0.75 12.46
C VAL A 172 14.33 -1.04 11.15
N THR A 173 13.61 -1.51 10.15
CA THR A 173 14.18 -1.85 8.84
C THR A 173 13.45 -1.07 7.75
N PRO A 174 14.14 -0.23 6.97
CA PRO A 174 13.57 0.41 5.78
C PRO A 174 13.52 -0.58 4.61
N TYR A 175 12.40 -0.56 3.88
CA TYR A 175 12.16 -1.32 2.66
C TYR A 175 11.75 -0.35 1.55
N GLU A 176 12.47 -0.38 0.45
CA GLU A 176 12.16 0.37 -0.78
C GLU A 176 11.81 -0.61 -1.89
N VAL A 177 10.74 -0.35 -2.64
CA VAL A 177 10.30 -1.21 -3.74
C VAL A 177 10.70 -0.59 -5.08
N LYS A 178 11.51 -1.32 -5.86
CA LYS A 178 11.96 -0.91 -7.19
C LYS A 178 11.67 -2.03 -8.19
N TYR A 179 10.43 -2.05 -8.69
CA TYR A 179 10.04 -2.94 -9.78
C TYR A 179 10.50 -2.42 -11.15
N ARG A 180 11.82 -2.22 -11.28
CA ARG A 180 12.50 -1.77 -12.50
C ARG A 180 13.89 -2.38 -12.56
N LYS A 181 14.42 -2.53 -13.78
CA LYS A 181 15.73 -3.15 -14.02
C LYS A 181 16.91 -2.39 -13.41
N ASN A 182 16.86 -1.06 -13.41
CA ASN A 182 17.95 -0.21 -12.94
C ASN A 182 17.56 0.47 -11.63
N ILE A 183 18.36 0.26 -10.59
CA ILE A 183 18.21 0.91 -9.29
C ILE A 183 19.17 2.10 -9.26
N ASP A 184 18.65 3.28 -8.93
CA ASP A 184 19.43 4.51 -9.00
C ASP A 184 20.27 4.68 -7.73
N LYS A 185 21.42 5.34 -7.86
CA LYS A 185 22.27 5.72 -6.69
C LYS A 185 21.49 6.54 -5.65
N SER A 186 20.45 7.26 -6.06
CA SER A 186 19.57 8.03 -5.18
C SER A 186 18.74 7.16 -4.23
N ASP A 187 18.35 5.95 -4.64
CA ASP A 187 17.56 5.02 -3.83
C ASP A 187 18.42 4.53 -2.65
N ILE A 188 19.66 4.12 -2.94
CA ILE A 188 20.69 3.73 -1.97
C ILE A 188 20.97 4.88 -1.00
N SER A 189 21.12 6.10 -1.52
CA SER A 189 21.39 7.30 -0.69
C SER A 189 20.26 7.58 0.30
N THR A 190 19.01 7.36 -0.10
CA THR A 190 17.83 7.61 0.75
C THR A 190 17.75 6.61 1.89
N ILE A 191 17.90 5.31 1.60
CA ILE A 191 17.99 4.26 2.63
C ILE A 191 19.18 4.52 3.56
N ASN A 192 20.36 4.79 3.02
CA ASN A 192 21.56 5.03 3.84
C ASN A 192 21.39 6.25 4.76
N SER A 193 20.72 7.31 4.29
CA SER A 193 20.38 8.48 5.12
C SER A 193 19.45 8.10 6.28
N PHE A 194 18.43 7.28 6.01
CA PHE A 194 17.52 6.78 7.04
C PHE A 194 18.24 5.87 8.05
N MET A 195 19.09 4.97 7.57
CA MET A 195 19.91 4.08 8.41
C MET A 195 20.76 4.89 9.41
N LYS A 196 21.38 5.97 8.94
CA LYS A 196 22.13 6.90 9.78
C LYS A 196 21.25 7.61 10.82
N GLU A 197 20.10 8.15 10.40
CA GLU A 197 19.17 8.89 11.27
C GLU A 197 18.62 8.02 12.39
N PHE A 198 18.17 6.81 12.05
CA PHE A 198 17.49 5.89 12.97
C PHE A 198 18.41 4.81 13.55
N LYS A 199 19.72 4.90 13.30
CA LYS A 199 20.75 3.97 13.81
C LYS A 199 20.42 2.49 13.54
N THR A 200 19.98 2.19 12.33
CA THR A 200 19.75 0.81 11.88
C THR A 200 20.82 0.37 10.88
N SER A 201 21.25 -0.88 10.98
CA SER A 201 22.37 -1.43 10.22
C SER A 201 21.97 -2.24 8.99
N VAL A 202 20.66 -2.41 8.75
CA VAL A 202 20.14 -3.15 7.59
C VAL A 202 19.05 -2.35 6.92
N GLY A 203 19.20 -2.13 5.61
CA GLY A 203 18.12 -1.71 4.72
C GLY A 203 17.86 -2.75 3.65
N VAL A 204 16.67 -2.72 3.05
CA VAL A 204 16.26 -3.67 2.01
C VAL A 204 15.73 -2.91 0.81
N ILE A 205 16.20 -3.29 -0.38
CA ILE A 205 15.61 -2.88 -1.65
C ILE A 205 15.00 -4.13 -2.28
N VAL A 206 13.68 -4.13 -2.42
CA VAL A 206 12.98 -5.17 -3.17
C VAL A 206 13.05 -4.81 -4.65
N SER A 207 13.75 -5.62 -5.42
CA SER A 207 14.02 -5.38 -6.83
C SER A 207 13.16 -6.28 -7.73
N GLU A 208 13.14 -6.03 -9.04
CA GLU A 208 12.55 -6.98 -9.98
C GLU A 208 13.32 -8.31 -9.97
N ASN A 209 14.65 -8.27 -10.16
CA ASN A 209 15.48 -9.46 -10.33
C ASN A 209 16.89 -9.37 -9.71
N THR A 210 17.25 -8.26 -9.08
CA THR A 210 18.60 -8.04 -8.52
C THR A 210 18.72 -8.69 -7.14
N GLU A 211 19.70 -9.58 -6.99
CA GLU A 211 20.08 -10.18 -5.72
C GLU A 211 21.54 -9.88 -5.41
N GLU A 212 21.79 -9.01 -4.43
CA GLU A 212 23.14 -8.66 -3.98
C GLU A 212 23.12 -8.01 -2.60
N VAL A 213 24.30 -7.83 -2.00
CA VAL A 213 24.47 -7.09 -0.76
C VAL A 213 25.49 -5.98 -1.00
N GLN A 214 25.08 -4.75 -0.72
CA GLN A 214 25.95 -3.59 -0.80
C GLN A 214 26.28 -3.09 0.61
N LEU A 215 27.59 -2.99 0.91
CA LEU A 215 28.06 -2.39 2.15
C LEU A 215 28.01 -0.86 2.06
N THR A 216 27.61 -0.24 3.16
CA THR A 216 27.61 1.23 3.33
C THR A 216 28.33 1.60 4.62
N GLU A 217 28.62 2.89 4.79
CA GLU A 217 29.19 3.42 6.04
C GLU A 217 28.30 3.15 7.28
N ASN A 218 26.99 2.95 7.09
CA ASN A 218 26.01 2.77 8.17
C ASN A 218 25.55 1.30 8.34
N GLY A 219 26.05 0.37 7.51
CA GLY A 219 25.67 -1.04 7.57
C GLY A 219 25.63 -1.70 6.20
N GLN A 220 24.55 -2.42 5.91
CA GLN A 220 24.36 -3.10 4.61
C GLN A 220 22.96 -2.83 4.04
N ILE A 221 22.90 -2.76 2.71
CA ILE A 221 21.66 -2.72 1.95
C ILE A 221 21.56 -4.04 1.18
N LYS A 222 20.49 -4.79 1.43
CA LYS A 222 20.21 -6.06 0.76
C LYS A 222 19.26 -5.81 -0.40
N PHE A 223 19.66 -6.27 -1.59
CA PHE A 223 18.80 -6.30 -2.75
C PHE A 223 18.19 -7.69 -2.84
N VAL A 224 16.86 -7.75 -2.83
CA VAL A 224 16.12 -9.03 -2.83
C VAL A 224 15.11 -9.00 -3.97
N PRO A 225 15.13 -9.98 -4.89
CA PRO A 225 14.12 -10.09 -5.93
C PRO A 225 12.71 -10.22 -5.33
N LEU A 226 11.71 -9.56 -5.92
CA LEU A 226 10.32 -9.55 -5.44
C LEU A 226 9.78 -10.95 -5.17
N ILE A 227 9.97 -11.88 -6.11
CA ILE A 227 9.46 -13.25 -5.97
C ILE A 227 10.12 -13.97 -4.79
N LYS A 228 11.44 -13.79 -4.62
CA LYS A 228 12.16 -14.37 -3.49
C LYS A 228 11.65 -13.80 -2.16
N PHE A 229 11.51 -12.48 -2.08
CA PHE A 229 10.97 -11.81 -0.91
C PHE A 229 9.58 -12.32 -0.49
N LEU A 230 8.71 -12.58 -1.45
CA LEU A 230 7.36 -13.07 -1.17
C LEU A 230 7.32 -14.54 -0.71
N LEU A 231 8.33 -15.34 -1.08
CA LEU A 231 8.43 -16.77 -0.77
C LEU A 231 9.26 -17.07 0.49
N GLU A 232 10.08 -16.14 0.96
CA GLU A 232 10.81 -16.27 2.23
C GLU A 232 9.82 -16.32 3.41
N GLU A 233 10.04 -17.23 4.37
CA GLU A 233 9.16 -17.42 5.55
C GLU A 233 9.25 -16.26 6.55
#